data_AF-A0A938KZN9-F1
#
_entry.id   AF-A0A938KZN9-F1
#
_cell.length_a   1.000
_cell.length_b   1.000
_cell.length_c   1.000
_cell.angle_alpha   90.00
_cell.angle_beta   90.00
_cell.angle_gamma   90.00
#
_symmetry.space_group_name_H-M   'P 1'
#
loop_
_entity.id
_entity.type
_entity.pdbx_description
1 polymer ?
#
loop_
_entity_poly.entity_id
_entity_poly.type
_entity_poly.pdbx_seq_one_letter_code
_entity_poly.pdbx_strand_id
1 'polypeptide(L)'
;MYAHLRRTLPATFLAGILAVVASAPARAAGPSLPADLFANPADAKIAQAAFQAVADGQWAKAEQTARQAKDPMPLKLVHWLGLVREGVAVPFYGVARFYEENHHWPMQTQLRRRVEESIGPDIPPA
;
A
#
# COMPACT_ATOMS: atom_id res chain seq x y z
N MET A 1 -10.71 35.09 60.63
CA MET A 1 -10.56 35.54 59.23
C MET A 1 -9.08 35.88 59.04
N TYR A 2 -8.38 35.07 58.22
CA TYR A 2 -6.96 35.09 57.83
C TYR A 2 -5.87 35.09 58.92
N ALA A 3 -5.41 33.87 59.21
CA ALA A 3 -4.24 33.53 59.99
C ALA A 3 -2.98 33.44 59.10
N HIS A 4 -1.91 34.07 59.58
CA HIS A 4 -0.49 33.67 59.61
C HIS A 4 0.17 32.93 58.43
N LEU A 5 1.33 33.48 58.05
CA LEU A 5 2.67 32.93 58.33
C LEU A 5 3.57 32.86 57.08
N ARG A 6 4.51 33.80 56.99
CA ARG A 6 5.69 33.64 56.13
C ARG A 6 6.51 32.46 56.64
N ARG A 7 6.83 31.51 55.76
CA ARG A 7 7.85 30.48 56.03
C ARG A 7 8.60 30.17 54.73
N THR A 8 9.91 30.35 54.79
CA THR A 8 10.91 30.15 53.74
C THR A 8 11.47 28.71 53.73
N LEU A 9 12.16 28.36 52.63
CA LEU A 9 13.13 27.26 52.39
C LEU A 9 12.54 25.90 51.92
N PRO A 10 13.30 25.01 51.23
CA PRO A 10 14.55 25.15 50.45
C PRO A 10 14.50 24.49 49.04
N ALA A 11 15.57 24.68 48.26
CA ALA A 11 15.85 23.94 47.03
C ALA A 11 16.17 22.46 47.33
N THR A 12 15.56 21.51 46.58
CA THR A 12 16.14 20.18 46.33
C THR A 12 15.35 19.37 45.28
N PHE A 13 16.09 18.83 44.30
CA PHE A 13 15.93 17.60 43.52
C PHE A 13 14.63 17.30 42.75
N LEU A 14 14.73 17.16 41.41
CA LEU A 14 14.74 15.82 40.78
C LEU A 14 15.16 15.95 39.29
N ALA A 15 16.29 15.35 38.93
CA ALA A 15 16.64 15.07 37.54
C ALA A 15 15.73 13.93 37.04
N GLY A 16 14.63 14.28 36.38
CA GLY A 16 13.79 13.32 35.67
C GLY A 16 14.39 13.01 34.30
N ILE A 17 15.14 11.91 34.19
CA ILE A 17 15.47 11.33 32.89
C ILE A 17 14.17 10.80 32.29
N LEU A 18 13.57 11.59 31.39
CA LEU A 18 12.47 11.13 30.56
C LEU A 18 13.07 10.24 29.46
N ALA A 19 13.33 8.97 29.79
CA ALA A 19 13.61 7.96 28.78
C ALA A 19 12.30 7.68 28.02
N VAL A 20 12.02 8.47 26.99
CA VAL A 20 11.02 8.10 25.98
C VAL A 20 11.57 6.90 25.23
N VAL A 21 11.21 5.70 25.70
CA VAL A 21 11.29 4.49 24.87
C VAL A 21 10.25 4.67 23.78
N ALA A 22 10.69 5.16 22.62
CA ALA A 22 9.89 5.14 21.41
C ALA A 22 9.72 3.68 20.99
N SER A 23 8.67 3.04 21.50
CA SER A 23 8.19 1.75 21.00
C SER A 23 7.68 1.97 19.57
N ALA A 24 8.57 1.90 18.58
CA ALA A 24 8.14 1.79 17.20
C ALA A 24 7.29 0.52 17.08
N PRO A 25 6.06 0.58 16.54
CA PRO A 25 5.29 -0.61 16.31
C PRO A 25 6.10 -1.49 15.36
N ALA A 26 6.53 -2.66 15.81
CA ALA A 26 7.11 -3.66 14.94
C ALA A 26 6.06 -3.93 13.85
N ARG A 27 6.33 -3.46 12.63
CA ARG A 27 5.53 -3.81 11.45
C ARG A 27 5.62 -5.33 11.37
N ALA A 28 4.57 -6.03 11.78
CA ALA A 28 4.52 -7.48 11.69
C ALA A 28 4.84 -7.84 10.23
N ALA A 29 5.90 -8.63 10.03
CA ALA A 29 6.24 -9.09 8.70
C ALA A 29 5.02 -9.86 8.19
N GLY A 30 4.39 -9.34 7.13
CA GLY A 30 3.29 -10.03 6.47
C GLY A 30 3.74 -11.41 5.97
N PRO A 31 2.79 -12.29 5.62
CA PRO A 31 3.12 -13.59 5.08
C PRO A 31 4.11 -13.47 3.91
N SER A 32 5.20 -14.23 3.98
CA SER A 32 6.18 -14.31 2.90
C SER A 32 5.65 -15.20 1.77
N LEU A 33 5.92 -14.82 0.53
CA LEU A 33 5.60 -15.65 -0.62
C LEU A 33 6.47 -16.93 -0.62
N PRO A 34 5.95 -18.07 -1.09
CA PRO A 34 6.76 -19.27 -1.30
C PRO A 34 7.95 -18.98 -2.22
N ALA A 35 9.13 -19.51 -1.87
CA ALA A 35 10.36 -19.24 -2.63
C ALA A 35 10.35 -19.85 -4.04
N ASP A 36 9.54 -20.89 -4.24
CA ASP A 36 9.33 -21.64 -5.48
C ASP A 36 8.15 -21.13 -6.31
N LEU A 37 7.46 -20.07 -5.86
CA LEU A 37 6.35 -19.45 -6.60
C LEU A 37 6.80 -18.96 -7.99
N PHE A 38 8.07 -18.56 -8.11
CA PHE A 38 8.67 -18.12 -9.37
C PHE A 38 9.87 -19.00 -9.70
N ALA A 39 10.14 -19.19 -10.99
CA ALA A 39 11.32 -19.93 -11.46
C ALA A 39 12.64 -19.31 -10.96
N ASN A 40 12.65 -18.00 -10.71
CA ASN A 40 13.77 -17.28 -10.11
C ASN A 40 13.43 -16.89 -8.66
N PRO A 41 14.17 -17.39 -7.64
CA PRO A 41 13.92 -17.05 -6.23
C PRO A 41 14.06 -15.54 -5.91
N ALA A 42 14.83 -14.80 -6.71
CA ALA A 42 14.92 -13.35 -6.54
C ALA A 42 13.60 -12.63 -6.88
N ASP A 43 12.82 -13.16 -7.83
CA ASP A 43 11.54 -12.57 -8.23
C ASP A 43 10.51 -12.70 -7.11
N ALA A 44 10.56 -13.76 -6.29
CA ALA A 44 9.71 -13.91 -5.10
C ALA A 44 9.95 -12.78 -4.08
N LYS A 45 11.22 -12.41 -3.86
CA LYS A 45 11.58 -11.29 -2.96
C LYS A 45 11.14 -9.95 -3.54
N ILE A 46 11.31 -9.76 -4.85
CA ILE A 46 10.88 -8.53 -5.54
C ILE A 46 9.35 -8.39 -5.48
N ALA A 47 8.61 -9.47 -5.74
CA ALA A 47 7.15 -9.50 -5.63
C ALA A 47 6.69 -9.18 -4.21
N GLN A 48 7.31 -9.80 -3.20
CA GLN A 48 7.00 -9.51 -1.79
C GLN A 48 7.20 -8.02 -1.46
N ALA A 49 8.33 -7.43 -1.87
CA ALA A 49 8.60 -6.02 -1.63
C ALA A 49 7.62 -5.09 -2.37
N ALA A 50 7.25 -5.43 -3.62
CA ALA A 50 6.27 -4.67 -4.39
C ALA A 50 4.88 -4.72 -3.74
N PHE A 51 4.43 -5.89 -3.27
CA PHE A 51 3.14 -6.03 -2.60
C PHE A 51 3.11 -5.36 -1.23
N GLN A 52 4.24 -5.35 -0.50
CA GLN A 52 4.34 -4.55 0.71
C GLN A 52 4.20 -3.05 0.40
N ALA A 53 4.83 -2.56 -0.68
CA ALA A 53 4.65 -1.17 -1.11
C ALA A 53 3.20 -0.86 -1.54
N VAL A 54 2.49 -1.80 -2.17
CA VAL A 54 1.03 -1.67 -2.43
C VAL A 54 0.26 -1.54 -1.11
N ALA A 55 0.53 -2.41 -0.14
CA ALA A 55 -0.11 -2.40 1.17
C ALA A 55 0.17 -1.10 1.95
N ASP A 56 1.32 -0.48 1.73
CA ASP A 56 1.70 0.82 2.32
C ASP A 56 1.19 2.02 1.49
N GLY A 57 0.43 1.79 0.41
CA GLY A 57 -0.09 2.85 -0.47
C GLY A 57 0.96 3.51 -1.38
N GLN A 58 2.17 2.97 -1.44
CA GLN A 58 3.31 3.49 -2.20
C GLN A 58 3.30 2.96 -3.65
N TRP A 59 2.26 3.28 -4.42
CA TRP A 59 2.01 2.70 -5.76
C TRP A 59 3.16 2.88 -6.75
N ALA A 60 3.75 4.08 -6.84
CA ALA A 60 4.89 4.33 -7.74
C ALA A 60 6.11 3.47 -7.39
N LYS A 61 6.37 3.27 -6.09
CA LYS A 61 7.44 2.40 -5.59
C LYS A 61 7.13 0.94 -5.89
N ALA A 62 5.89 0.50 -5.64
CA ALA A 62 5.46 -0.87 -5.96
C ALA A 62 5.71 -1.20 -7.43
N GLU A 63 5.33 -0.30 -8.34
CA GLU A 63 5.52 -0.45 -9.77
C GLU A 63 7.01 -0.46 -10.16
N GLN A 64 7.81 0.45 -9.61
CA GLN A 64 9.26 0.49 -9.83
C GLN A 64 9.97 -0.77 -9.31
N THR A 65 9.57 -1.28 -8.14
CA THR A 65 10.11 -2.51 -7.56
C THR A 65 9.71 -3.70 -8.42
N ALA A 66 8.44 -3.84 -8.78
CA ALA A 66 7.96 -4.97 -9.58
C ALA A 66 8.64 -5.06 -10.97
N ARG A 67 9.00 -3.92 -11.58
CA ARG A 67 9.78 -3.86 -12.83
C ARG A 67 11.17 -4.50 -12.75
N GLN A 68 11.70 -4.72 -11.55
CA GLN A 68 13.01 -5.33 -11.37
C GLN A 68 12.98 -6.86 -11.52
N ALA A 69 11.80 -7.47 -11.42
CA ALA A 69 11.64 -8.91 -11.58
C ALA A 69 11.92 -9.33 -13.02
N LYS A 70 12.49 -10.53 -13.20
CA LYS A 70 12.65 -11.11 -14.54
C LYS A 70 11.32 -11.64 -15.06
N ASP A 71 10.53 -12.26 -14.19
CA ASP A 71 9.16 -12.62 -14.46
C ASP A 71 8.30 -11.34 -14.59
N PRO A 72 7.48 -11.18 -15.65
CA PRO A 72 6.58 -10.03 -15.79
C PRO A 72 5.37 -10.05 -14.83
N MET A 73 5.09 -11.18 -14.20
CA MET A 73 3.89 -11.40 -13.36
C MET A 73 3.78 -10.45 -12.17
N PRO A 74 4.85 -10.14 -11.39
CA PRO A 74 4.77 -9.19 -10.29
C PRO A 74 4.28 -7.82 -10.75
N LEU A 75 4.76 -7.32 -11.90
CA LEU A 75 4.33 -6.04 -12.44
C LEU A 75 2.87 -6.09 -12.90
N LYS A 76 2.47 -7.15 -13.61
CA LYS A 76 1.08 -7.33 -14.02
C LYS A 76 0.13 -7.38 -12.82
N LEU A 77 0.51 -8.04 -11.72
CA LEU A 77 -0.28 -8.12 -10.50
C LEU A 77 -0.43 -6.76 -9.82
N VAL A 78 0.65 -5.96 -9.72
CA VAL A 78 0.58 -4.58 -9.20
C VAL A 78 -0.38 -3.73 -10.02
N HIS A 79 -0.31 -3.81 -11.35
CA HIS A 79 -1.23 -3.08 -12.23
C HIS A 79 -2.68 -3.51 -12.01
N TRP A 80 -2.95 -4.81 -12.00
CA TRP A 80 -4.30 -5.33 -11.76
C TRP A 80 -4.87 -4.89 -10.41
N LEU A 81 -4.09 -4.96 -9.33
CA LEU A 81 -4.50 -4.47 -8.01
C LEU A 81 -4.87 -2.97 -8.05
N GLY A 82 -4.15 -2.17 -8.83
CA GLY A 82 -4.47 -0.77 -9.05
C GLY A 82 -5.77 -0.57 -9.84
N LEU A 83 -6.00 -1.40 -10.85
CA LEU A 83 -7.16 -1.31 -11.75
C LEU A 83 -8.47 -1.74 -11.09
N VAL A 84 -8.46 -2.78 -10.24
CA VAL A 84 -9.67 -3.27 -9.55
C VAL A 84 -10.00 -2.49 -8.28
N ARG A 85 -9.15 -1.54 -7.86
CA ARG A 85 -9.35 -0.75 -6.64
C ARG A 85 -10.49 0.26 -6.79
N GLU A 86 -11.52 0.13 -5.97
CA GLU A 86 -12.64 1.07 -5.89
C GLU A 86 -12.22 2.49 -5.45
N GLY A 87 -13.00 3.50 -5.85
CA GLY A 87 -12.82 4.89 -5.40
C GLY A 87 -11.63 5.64 -6.01
N VAL A 88 -10.91 5.05 -6.96
CA VAL A 88 -9.81 5.70 -7.68
C VAL A 88 -10.12 5.75 -9.17
N ALA A 89 -10.06 6.93 -9.77
CA ALA A 89 -10.23 7.07 -11.22
C ALA A 89 -9.07 6.38 -11.96
N VAL A 90 -9.40 5.63 -13.02
CA VAL A 90 -8.43 4.96 -13.89
C VAL A 90 -8.64 5.42 -15.33
N PRO A 91 -7.57 5.61 -16.13
CA PRO A 91 -7.72 6.01 -17.52
C PRO A 91 -8.32 4.87 -18.34
N PHE A 92 -9.33 5.18 -19.18
CA PHE A 92 -10.04 4.20 -20.02
C PHE A 92 -9.10 3.27 -20.79
N TYR A 93 -8.14 3.85 -21.51
CA TYR A 93 -7.23 3.06 -22.33
C TYR A 93 -6.41 2.03 -21.52
N GLY A 94 -6.02 2.40 -20.29
CA GLY A 94 -5.25 1.51 -19.42
C GLY A 94 -6.06 0.30 -18.96
N VAL A 95 -7.31 0.52 -18.53
CA VAL A 95 -8.18 -0.57 -18.05
C VAL A 95 -8.74 -1.41 -19.19
N ALA A 96 -9.11 -0.80 -20.32
CA ALA A 96 -9.63 -1.50 -21.50
C ALA A 96 -8.58 -2.44 -22.08
N ARG A 97 -7.35 -1.95 -22.30
CA ARG A 97 -6.23 -2.79 -22.75
C ARG A 97 -6.01 -3.96 -21.80
N PHE A 98 -5.98 -3.71 -20.50
CA PHE A 98 -5.75 -4.77 -19.53
C PHE A 98 -6.83 -5.85 -19.59
N TYR A 99 -8.10 -5.44 -19.66
CA TYR A 99 -9.25 -6.33 -19.77
C TYR A 99 -9.19 -7.21 -21.03
N GLU A 100 -8.90 -6.61 -22.19
CA GLU A 100 -8.80 -7.32 -23.47
C GLU A 100 -7.59 -8.26 -23.54
N GLU A 101 -6.42 -7.83 -23.07
CA GLU A 101 -5.21 -8.66 -23.14
C GLU A 101 -5.22 -9.82 -22.12
N ASN A 102 -6.13 -9.82 -21.15
CA ASN A 102 -6.09 -10.71 -19.99
C ASN A 102 -7.47 -11.30 -19.64
N HIS A 103 -8.22 -11.82 -20.62
CA HIS A 103 -9.60 -12.35 -20.46
C HIS A 103 -9.79 -13.43 -19.37
N HIS A 104 -8.74 -14.20 -19.06
CA HIS A 104 -8.81 -15.26 -18.05
C HIS A 104 -8.44 -14.78 -16.63
N TRP A 105 -8.17 -13.49 -16.46
CA TRP A 105 -7.75 -12.96 -15.18
C TRP A 105 -8.88 -12.92 -14.16
N PRO A 106 -8.57 -13.02 -12.86
CA PRO A 106 -9.56 -12.87 -11.82
C PRO A 106 -10.33 -11.54 -11.91
N MET A 107 -11.57 -11.56 -11.43
CA MET A 107 -12.42 -10.37 -11.30
C MET A 107 -12.75 -9.68 -12.65
N GLN A 108 -12.95 -10.46 -13.73
CA GLN A 108 -13.37 -9.92 -15.04
C GLN A 108 -14.58 -8.98 -14.96
N THR A 109 -15.60 -9.33 -14.17
CA THR A 109 -16.78 -8.48 -13.98
C THR A 109 -16.42 -7.12 -13.38
N GLN A 110 -15.45 -7.08 -12.46
CA GLN A 110 -14.97 -5.81 -11.91
C GLN A 110 -14.17 -5.05 -12.96
N LEU A 111 -13.19 -5.68 -13.62
CA LEU A 111 -12.43 -5.02 -14.69
C LEU A 111 -13.34 -4.41 -15.77
N ARG A 112 -14.39 -5.13 -16.20
CA ARG A 112 -15.39 -4.58 -17.13
C ARG A 112 -16.12 -3.36 -16.57
N ARG A 113 -16.61 -3.42 -15.33
CA ARG A 113 -17.21 -2.25 -14.66
C ARG A 113 -16.25 -1.07 -14.62
N ARG A 114 -14.97 -1.32 -14.35
CA ARG A 114 -13.92 -0.29 -14.31
C ARG A 114 -13.68 0.35 -15.69
N VAL A 115 -13.82 -0.41 -16.77
CA VAL A 115 -13.85 0.14 -18.14
C VAL A 115 -15.06 1.07 -18.29
N GLU A 116 -16.26 0.60 -17.94
CA GLU A 116 -17.50 1.38 -18.06
C GLU A 116 -17.42 2.72 -17.26
N GLU A 117 -16.95 2.68 -16.02
CA GLU A 117 -16.77 3.85 -15.15
C GLU A 117 -15.78 4.89 -15.72
N SER A 118 -14.78 4.43 -16.47
CA SER A 118 -13.71 5.29 -16.99
C SER A 118 -14.08 6.12 -18.21
N ILE A 119 -15.21 5.82 -18.88
CA ILE A 119 -15.70 6.59 -20.03
C ILE A 119 -16.45 7.86 -19.57
N GLY A 120 -16.87 7.93 -18.30
CA GLY A 120 -17.63 9.05 -17.74
C GLY A 120 -19.10 9.07 -18.16
N PRO A 121 -19.91 9.99 -17.61
CA PRO A 121 -21.36 10.05 -17.82
C PRO A 121 -21.81 10.54 -19.21
N ASP A 122 -20.90 10.98 -20.09
CA ASP A 122 -21.23 11.61 -21.38
C ASP A 122 -21.49 10.60 -22.53
N ILE A 123 -21.87 9.36 -22.22
CA ILE A 123 -22.39 8.42 -23.21
C ILE A 123 -23.93 8.45 -23.18
N PRO A 124 -24.61 8.93 -24.23
CA PRO A 124 -26.06 8.80 -24.33
C PRO A 124 -26.45 7.31 -24.32
N PRO A 125 -27.58 6.93 -23.68
CA PRO A 125 -28.05 5.55 -23.72
C PRO A 125 -28.25 5.10 -25.17
N ALA A 126 -27.87 3.85 -25.46
CA ALA A 126 -28.06 3.19 -26.75
C ALA A 126 -29.54 3.02 -27.10
#